data_AF-A0A2N6U4I4-F1
#
_entry.id   AF-A0A2N6U4I4-F1
#
_cell.length_a   1.000
_cell.length_b   1.000
_cell.length_c   1.000
_cell.angle_alpha   90.00
_cell.angle_beta   90.00
_cell.angle_gamma   90.00
#
_symmetry.space_group_name_H-M   'P 1'
#
loop_
_entity.id
_entity.type
_entity.pdbx_description
1 polymer ?
#
loop_
_entity_poly.entity_id
_entity_poly.type
_entity_poly.pdbx_seq_one_letter_code
_entity_poly.pdbx_strand_id
1 'polypeptide(L)'
;MAFKGMNPEEGREVAQFIMETGQQMLEHIDAATQLVTSVEWIGPDYDAYEGDWNGFIGGAVSQLIELMEAKSKELNQHAEEQDTTSNNG
;
A
#
# COMPACT_ATOMS: atom_id res chain seq x y z
N MET A 1 17.05 32.74 -7.78
CA MET A 1 16.67 31.64 -8.68
C MET A 1 15.82 30.68 -7.89
N ALA A 2 14.69 30.20 -8.42
CA ALA A 2 13.88 29.20 -7.71
C ALA A 2 14.58 27.84 -7.82
N PHE A 3 14.86 27.22 -6.68
CA PHE A 3 15.34 25.84 -6.62
C PHE A 3 14.31 24.94 -7.31
N LYS A 4 14.71 24.18 -8.32
CA LYS A 4 13.84 23.19 -8.99
C LYS A 4 14.17 21.82 -8.41
N GLY A 5 13.25 21.26 -7.63
CA GLY A 5 13.41 19.96 -6.98
C GLY A 5 12.32 19.73 -5.93
N MET A 6 12.30 18.52 -5.38
CA MET A 6 11.48 18.17 -4.21
C MET A 6 12.17 18.62 -2.92
N ASN A 7 11.42 18.93 -1.87
CA ASN A 7 11.97 18.98 -0.50
C ASN A 7 12.19 17.53 -0.02
N PRO A 8 13.43 17.07 0.22
CA PRO A 8 13.70 15.67 0.58
C PRO A 8 12.99 15.21 1.84
N GLU A 9 12.84 16.07 2.85
CA GLU A 9 12.14 15.74 4.10
C GLU A 9 10.65 15.49 3.85
N GLU A 10 9.98 16.42 3.16
CA GLU A 10 8.57 16.25 2.76
C GLU A 10 8.37 15.01 1.89
N GLY A 11 9.35 14.69 1.02
CA GLY A 11 9.35 13.47 0.22
C GLY A 11 9.36 12.20 1.07
N ARG A 12 10.21 12.15 2.11
CA ARG A 12 10.28 11.04 3.06
C ARG A 12 9.00 10.92 3.88
N GLU A 13 8.43 12.03 4.35
CA GLU A 13 7.16 12.05 5.08
C GLU A 13 6.01 11.46 4.23
N VAL A 14 5.88 11.89 2.97
CA VAL A 14 4.86 11.35 2.06
C VAL A 14 5.11 9.87 1.75
N ALA A 15 6.37 9.47 1.57
CA ALA A 15 6.72 8.07 1.35
C ALA A 15 6.32 7.19 2.54
N GLN A 16 6.56 7.66 3.76
CA GLN A 16 6.13 6.99 4.99
C GLN A 16 4.61 6.87 5.05
N PHE A 17 3.87 7.95 4.77
CA PHE A 17 2.41 7.93 4.77
C PHE A 17 1.83 6.91 3.78
N ILE A 18 2.42 6.80 2.57
CA ILE A 18 2.02 5.81 1.57
C ILE A 18 2.21 4.38 2.12
N MET A 19 3.36 4.11 2.75
CA MET A 19 3.64 2.80 3.34
C MET A 19 2.64 2.46 4.46
N GLU A 20 2.42 3.39 5.38
CA GLU A 20 1.48 3.21 6.50
C GLU A 20 0.05 2.98 6.02
N THR A 21 -0.37 3.68 4.97
CA THR A 21 -1.70 3.48 4.38
C THR A 21 -1.84 2.07 3.81
N GLY A 22 -0.82 1.53 3.15
CA GLY A 22 -0.83 0.16 2.65
C GLY A 22 -0.95 -0.89 3.76
N GLN A 23 -0.30 -0.66 4.89
CA GLN A 23 -0.41 -1.50 6.08
C GLN A 23 -1.80 -1.43 6.72
N GLN A 24 -2.38 -0.24 6.85
CA GLN A 24 -3.74 -0.08 7.38
C GLN A 24 -4.78 -0.75 6.47
N MET A 25 -4.57 -0.73 5.14
CA MET A 25 -5.45 -1.45 4.21
C MET A 25 -5.41 -2.97 4.47
N LEU A 26 -4.23 -3.56 4.70
CA LEU A 26 -4.13 -4.96 5.08
C LEU A 26 -4.93 -5.26 6.35
N GLU A 27 -4.74 -4.47 7.41
CA GLU A 27 -5.45 -4.66 8.69
C GLU A 27 -6.97 -4.61 8.51
N HIS A 28 -7.48 -3.67 7.71
CA HIS A 28 -8.91 -3.55 7.44
C HIS A 28 -9.46 -4.72 6.62
N ILE A 29 -8.68 -5.25 5.68
CA ILE A 29 -9.10 -6.37 4.82
C ILE A 29 -9.08 -7.69 5.60
N ASP A 30 -8.11 -7.88 6.50
CA ASP A 30 -8.09 -9.01 7.42
C ASP A 30 -9.30 -8.99 8.35
N ALA A 31 -9.65 -7.82 8.90
CA ALA A 31 -10.85 -7.65 9.71
C ALA A 31 -12.13 -7.94 8.91
N ALA A 32 -12.22 -7.47 7.67
CA ALA A 32 -13.35 -7.75 6.79
C ALA A 32 -13.46 -9.26 6.48
N THR A 33 -12.34 -9.95 6.27
CA THR A 33 -12.28 -11.39 6.01
C THR A 33 -12.80 -12.20 7.19
N GLN A 34 -12.41 -11.83 8.41
CA GLN A 34 -12.93 -12.47 9.62
C GLN A 34 -14.46 -12.30 9.73
N LEU A 35 -14.99 -11.15 9.35
CA LEU A 35 -16.44 -10.91 9.36
C LEU A 35 -17.16 -11.73 8.28
N VAL A 36 -16.63 -11.75 7.05
CA VAL A 36 -17.16 -12.54 5.93
C VAL A 36 -17.28 -14.01 6.31
N THR A 37 -16.23 -14.57 6.90
CA THR A 37 -16.17 -15.98 7.32
C THR A 37 -16.92 -16.28 8.62
N SER A 38 -17.40 -15.26 9.35
CA SER A 38 -18.16 -15.44 10.60
C SER A 38 -19.66 -15.66 10.40
N VAL A 39 -20.17 -15.40 9.19
CA VAL A 39 -21.60 -15.55 8.87
C VAL A 39 -21.95 -17.04 8.83
N GLU A 40 -22.99 -17.44 9.57
CA GLU A 40 -23.51 -18.82 9.53
C GLU A 40 -24.23 -19.06 8.19
N TRP A 41 -23.46 -19.41 7.16
CA TRP A 41 -23.92 -19.66 5.81
C TRP A 41 -23.23 -20.91 5.27
N ILE A 42 -24.02 -21.90 4.84
CA ILE A 42 -23.51 -23.17 4.33
C ILE A 42 -24.23 -23.47 3.00
N GLY A 43 -23.46 -23.86 1.98
CA GLY A 43 -23.99 -24.26 0.68
C GLY A 43 -23.09 -23.81 -0.46
N PRO A 44 -23.41 -24.22 -1.70
CA PRO A 44 -22.58 -23.94 -2.88
C PRO A 44 -22.38 -22.45 -3.16
N ASP A 45 -23.35 -21.61 -2.78
CA ASP A 45 -23.24 -20.16 -2.93
C ASP A 45 -22.25 -19.55 -1.94
N TYR A 46 -22.16 -20.10 -0.71
CA TYR A 46 -21.15 -19.71 0.27
C TYR A 46 -19.76 -20.07 -0.25
N ASP A 47 -19.58 -21.31 -0.70
CA ASP A 47 -18.30 -21.80 -1.23
C ASP A 47 -17.84 -20.97 -2.43
N ALA A 48 -18.76 -20.60 -3.32
CA ALA A 48 -18.47 -19.74 -4.46
C ALA A 48 -18.05 -18.32 -4.02
N TYR A 49 -18.79 -17.73 -3.08
CA TYR A 49 -18.49 -16.39 -2.56
C TYR A 49 -17.15 -16.35 -1.81
N GLU A 50 -16.87 -17.35 -0.96
CA GLU A 50 -15.60 -17.48 -0.23
C GLU A 50 -14.43 -17.61 -1.22
N GLY A 51 -14.61 -18.40 -2.30
CA GLY A 51 -13.64 -18.50 -3.40
C GLY A 51 -13.38 -17.16 -4.08
N ASP A 52 -14.44 -16.44 -4.45
CA ASP A 52 -14.34 -15.12 -5.08
C ASP A 52 -13.68 -14.09 -4.16
N TRP A 53 -14.02 -14.10 -2.86
CA TRP A 53 -13.43 -13.23 -1.84
C TRP A 53 -11.92 -13.47 -1.69
N ASN A 54 -11.51 -14.73 -1.57
CA ASN A 54 -10.10 -15.11 -1.49
C ASN A 54 -9.34 -14.75 -2.77
N GLY A 55 -9.98 -14.88 -3.94
CA GLY A 55 -9.42 -14.45 -5.22
C GLY A 55 -9.24 -12.93 -5.31
N PHE A 56 -10.20 -12.15 -4.81
CA PHE A 56 -10.10 -10.70 -4.72
C PHE A 56 -8.94 -10.25 -3.83
N ILE A 57 -8.77 -10.86 -2.66
CA ILE A 57 -7.68 -10.55 -1.72
C ILE A 57 -6.33 -10.92 -2.31
N GLY A 58 -6.19 -12.16 -2.78
CA GLY A 58 -4.93 -12.65 -3.35
C GLY A 58 -4.53 -11.98 -4.67
N GLY A 59 -5.50 -11.34 -5.34
CA GLY A 59 -5.28 -10.62 -6.59
C GLY A 59 -5.14 -9.10 -6.38
N ALA A 60 -6.26 -8.40 -6.53
CA ALA A 60 -6.28 -6.95 -6.65
C ALA A 60 -5.79 -6.24 -5.38
N VAL A 61 -6.12 -6.77 -4.21
CA VAL A 61 -5.68 -6.20 -2.94
C VAL A 61 -4.18 -6.36 -2.76
N SER A 62 -3.65 -7.59 -2.88
CA SER A 62 -2.20 -7.86 -2.76
C SER A 62 -1.40 -6.98 -3.73
N GLN A 63 -1.86 -6.88 -4.98
CA GLN A 63 -1.22 -6.03 -5.99
C GLN A 63 -1.23 -4.55 -5.61
N LEU A 64 -2.33 -4.03 -5.06
CA LEU A 64 -2.40 -2.63 -4.63
C LEU A 64 -1.39 -2.33 -3.52
N ILE A 65 -1.28 -3.20 -2.52
CA ILE A 65 -0.36 -3.04 -1.40
C ILE A 65 1.10 -3.06 -1.89
N GLU A 66 1.44 -4.01 -2.76
CA GLU A 66 2.77 -4.08 -3.40
C GLU A 66 3.10 -2.79 -4.17
N LEU A 67 2.12 -2.24 -4.89
CA LEU A 67 2.29 -0.98 -5.63
C LEU A 67 2.50 0.21 -4.69
N MET A 68 1.80 0.26 -3.55
CA MET A 68 2.00 1.31 -2.55
C MET A 68 3.39 1.23 -1.93
N GLU A 69 3.86 0.04 -1.57
CA GLU A 69 5.23 -0.17 -1.11
C GLU A 69 6.25 0.26 -2.16
N ALA A 70 6.06 -0.12 -3.43
CA ALA A 70 6.94 0.28 -4.51
C ALA A 70 6.99 1.81 -4.68
N LYS A 71 5.84 2.50 -4.60
CA LYS A 71 5.78 3.96 -4.72
C LYS A 71 6.39 4.69 -3.54
N SER A 72 6.24 4.15 -2.32
CA SER A 72 6.95 4.63 -1.14
C SER A 72 8.47 4.53 -1.31
N LYS A 73 8.97 3.37 -1.78
CA LYS A 73 10.40 3.15 -2.05
C LYS A 73 10.95 4.09 -3.12
N GLU A 74 10.23 4.24 -4.23
CA GLU A 74 10.58 5.15 -5.33
C GLU A 74 10.71 6.60 -4.84
N LEU A 75 9.75 7.07 -4.04
CA LEU A 75 9.77 8.44 -3.52
C LEU A 75 10.92 8.67 -2.52
N ASN A 76 11.20 7.69 -1.65
CA ASN A 76 12.37 7.72 -0.77
C ASN A 76 13.68 7.78 -1.55
N GLN A 77 13.79 7.01 -2.64
CA GLN A 77 14.96 7.05 -3.51
C GLN A 77 15.14 8.44 -4.13
N HIS A 78 14.09 9.04 -4.66
CA HIS A 78 14.16 10.40 -5.22
C HIS A 78 14.58 11.43 -4.16
N ALA A 79 14.13 11.30 -2.91
CA ALA A 79 14.56 12.17 -1.81
C ALA A 79 16.07 12.05 -1.54
N GLU A 80 16.59 10.82 -1.50
CA GLU A 80 18.02 10.55 -1.27
C GLU A 80 18.91 11.06 -2.41
N GLU A 81 18.46 10.91 -3.66
CA GLU A 81 19.15 11.45 -4.84
C GLU A 81 19.20 12.99 -4.82
N GLN A 82 18.11 13.62 -4.37
CA GLN A 82 18.01 15.07 -4.22
C GLN A 82 18.94 15.59 -3.10
N ASP A 83 19.02 14.90 -1.95
CA ASP A 83 19.97 15.23 -0.87
C ASP A 83 21.41 15.13 -1.35
N THR A 84 21.74 14.05 -2.05
CA THR A 84 23.09 13.82 -2.59
C THR A 84 23.48 14.90 -3.60
N THR A 85 22.56 15.29 -4.48
CA THR A 85 22.81 16.33 -5.46
C THR A 85 22.99 17.70 -4.80
N SER A 86 22.17 18.02 -3.79
CA SER A 86 22.18 19.31 -3.09
C SER A 86 23.42 19.49 -2.21
N ASN A 87 23.96 18.41 -1.64
CA ASN A 87 25.17 18.43 -0.82
C ASN A 87 26.49 18.43 -1.64
N ASN A 88 26.41 18.18 -2.95
CA ASN A 88 27.56 18.15 -3.86
C ASN A 88 27.68 19.41 -4.75
N GLY A 89 26.76 20.38 -4.60
CA GLY A 89 26.77 21.67 -5.30
C GLY A 89 27.13 22.83 -4.39
#